data_AF-A0A2H2Z6N9-F1
#
_entry.id   AF-A0A2H2Z6N9-F1
#
_cell.length_a   1.000
_cell.length_b   1.000
_cell.length_c   1.000
_cell.angle_alpha   90.00
_cell.angle_beta   90.00
_cell.angle_gamma   90.00
#
_symmetry.space_group_name_H-M   'P 1'
#
loop_
_entity.id
_entity.type
_entity.pdbx_description
1 polymer ?
#
loop_
_entity_poly.entity_id
_entity_poly.type
_entity_poly.pdbx_seq_one_letter_code
_entity_poly.pdbx_strand_id
1 'polypeptide(L)'
;MQPSFGSFLVTVLSASMAAGSVIPSTNANPGSFEIKKSANKAFTGRNGPLALARTYAKYGVEVPKTLVDAIQLVKSIQLAKRDSATVTATPDHDDIEYLVPVKIGTPPQTLNLDFDTGSSDLWVFSSDVDPTSSQGHDIYTPSKSTSSKKLEGASWNITYGDRSSSSGDVYHDIVSVGNLTVKSQAVESARNVSAQFTQGNNDGLVGLAFSSINTVKPTPQKTWYDNIVGSLDSPVFVADLRHDTPGSYHFGSIPSEASKAFYAPIDNSKGFWQFSTSSDIGGQFNAVADTGTTLLLASDDLVKAYYAKVQGARVNVFLGGYVFNCTTQLPDFTFTVGEGNITVPGTLINYSDAGNGQCFGGIQPSGGLPFAIFGDIALKAAYVVFDSGKKRVGWAQKK
;
A
#
# COMPACT_ATOMS: atom_id res chain seq x y z
N MET A 1 35.93 46.59 -70.31
CA MET A 1 35.86 45.11 -70.38
C MET A 1 36.35 44.55 -69.04
N GLN A 2 35.86 43.37 -68.63
CA GLN A 2 36.25 42.74 -67.35
C GLN A 2 37.74 42.35 -67.32
N PRO A 3 38.33 42.31 -66.12
CA PRO A 3 38.70 41.02 -65.50
C PRO A 3 38.18 40.95 -64.05
N SER A 4 37.67 39.85 -63.48
CA SER A 4 37.93 38.40 -63.55
C SER A 4 39.14 37.90 -62.74
N PHE A 5 38.85 37.47 -61.50
CA PHE A 5 39.48 36.38 -60.72
C PHE A 5 40.96 36.42 -60.33
N GLY A 6 41.24 36.10 -59.06
CA GLY A 6 42.52 35.52 -58.64
C GLY A 6 42.97 35.88 -57.22
N SER A 7 42.50 35.11 -56.22
CA SER A 7 43.04 34.93 -54.86
C SER A 7 44.04 35.96 -54.29
N PHE A 8 43.61 36.71 -53.26
CA PHE A 8 44.52 37.35 -52.31
C PHE A 8 44.41 36.69 -50.93
N LEU A 9 45.52 36.10 -50.48
CA LEU A 9 45.71 35.63 -49.11
C LEU A 9 46.16 36.85 -48.29
N VAL A 10 45.34 37.31 -47.35
CA VAL A 10 45.65 38.47 -46.50
C VAL A 10 45.75 38.05 -45.04
N THR A 11 46.98 38.03 -44.53
CA THR A 11 47.30 38.05 -43.11
C THR A 11 47.45 39.50 -42.64
N VAL A 12 46.59 39.99 -41.75
CA VAL A 12 46.90 41.01 -40.72
C VAL A 12 45.93 40.84 -39.52
N LEU A 13 46.45 41.08 -38.31
CA LEU A 13 45.78 41.03 -37.01
C LEU A 13 44.65 42.07 -36.85
N SER A 14 43.65 41.76 -36.02
CA SER A 14 43.25 42.66 -34.91
C SER A 14 42.45 41.91 -33.84
N ALA A 15 42.48 42.43 -32.61
CA ALA A 15 42.10 41.71 -31.40
C ALA A 15 40.60 41.79 -31.04
N SER A 16 40.13 40.81 -30.28
CA SER A 16 39.00 40.97 -29.37
C SER A 16 39.28 40.22 -28.05
N MET A 17 39.14 40.93 -26.93
CA MET A 17 39.23 40.33 -25.59
C MET A 17 37.94 39.55 -25.30
N ALA A 18 38.08 38.35 -24.74
CA ALA A 18 37.05 37.73 -23.92
C ALA A 18 37.74 36.97 -22.78
N ALA A 19 37.34 37.24 -21.54
CA ALA A 19 37.96 36.65 -20.37
C ALA A 19 37.68 35.14 -20.29
N GLY A 20 38.66 34.37 -19.81
CA GLY A 20 38.47 32.95 -19.51
C GLY A 20 37.55 32.77 -18.31
N SER A 21 36.25 32.66 -18.55
CA SER A 21 35.29 32.16 -17.56
C SER A 21 35.45 30.64 -17.44
N VAL A 22 36.06 30.20 -16.35
CA VAL A 22 36.05 28.80 -15.90
C VAL A 22 34.62 28.28 -15.94
N ILE A 23 34.36 27.22 -16.72
CA ILE A 23 33.06 26.53 -16.68
C ILE A 23 32.96 25.87 -15.31
N PRO A 24 32.02 26.26 -14.43
CA PRO A 24 31.83 25.55 -13.18
C PRO A 24 31.26 24.17 -13.53
N SER A 25 31.93 23.11 -13.08
CA SER A 25 31.32 21.79 -13.07
C SER A 25 30.11 21.83 -12.15
N THR A 26 28.91 21.98 -12.70
CA THR A 26 27.68 21.80 -11.95
C THR A 26 27.56 20.32 -11.62
N ASN A 27 28.14 19.94 -10.47
CA ASN A 27 27.81 18.70 -9.81
C ASN A 27 26.31 18.72 -9.56
N ALA A 28 25.57 18.03 -10.44
CA ALA A 28 24.19 17.69 -10.20
C ALA A 28 24.19 16.68 -9.04
N ASN A 29 24.17 17.19 -7.82
CA ASN A 29 23.71 16.40 -6.68
C ASN A 29 22.34 15.83 -7.08
N PRO A 30 22.10 14.51 -6.93
CA PRO A 30 20.77 13.94 -7.05
C PRO A 30 19.95 14.42 -5.84
N GLY A 31 19.45 15.65 -5.94
CA GLY A 31 18.70 16.32 -4.90
C GLY A 31 17.36 15.61 -4.69
N SER A 32 17.15 15.10 -3.48
CA SER A 32 15.83 14.79 -2.97
C SER A 32 14.91 16.00 -3.13
N PHE A 33 13.76 15.83 -3.78
CA PHE A 33 12.72 16.86 -3.75
C PHE A 33 11.88 16.67 -2.49
N GLU A 34 11.69 17.74 -1.73
CA GLU A 34 10.86 17.77 -0.54
C GLU A 34 9.50 18.38 -0.93
N ILE A 35 8.41 17.59 -0.87
CA ILE A 35 7.06 18.17 -0.98
C ILE A 35 6.73 18.83 0.37
N LYS A 36 6.87 20.16 0.44
CA LYS A 36 6.37 20.92 1.58
C LYS A 36 4.83 20.98 1.56
N LYS A 37 4.20 20.03 2.25
CA LYS A 37 2.74 20.00 2.47
C LYS A 37 2.33 21.29 3.21
N SER A 38 1.42 22.06 2.63
CA SER A 38 0.75 23.15 3.34
C SER A 38 -0.37 22.58 4.22
N ALA A 39 -0.47 23.06 5.46
CA ALA A 39 -1.49 22.56 6.39
C ALA A 39 -2.91 22.84 5.87
N ASN A 40 -3.75 21.80 5.81
CA ASN A 40 -5.16 21.94 5.43
C ASN A 40 -5.91 22.74 6.51
N LYS A 41 -6.40 23.93 6.15
CA LYS A 41 -7.15 24.81 7.07
C LYS A 41 -8.63 24.43 7.22
N ALA A 42 -9.11 23.43 6.48
CA ALA A 42 -10.45 22.86 6.58
C ALA A 42 -10.47 21.57 7.45
N PHE A 43 -9.50 21.41 8.34
CA PHE A 43 -9.40 20.30 9.29
C PHE A 43 -10.65 20.17 10.18
N THR A 44 -11.32 19.01 10.12
CA THR A 44 -12.47 18.66 10.99
C THR A 44 -12.19 17.50 11.95
N GLY A 45 -10.94 17.04 12.05
CA GLY A 45 -10.54 15.96 12.95
C GLY A 45 -10.71 14.55 12.41
N ARG A 46 -10.51 13.59 13.31
CA ARG A 46 -10.22 12.18 13.04
C ARG A 46 -11.48 11.30 13.00
N ASN A 47 -11.47 10.15 12.31
CA ASN A 47 -12.65 9.28 12.16
C ASN A 47 -12.37 7.77 12.35
N GLY A 48 -12.06 7.35 13.58
CA GLY A 48 -12.02 5.94 14.01
C GLY A 48 -13.25 5.09 13.66
N PRO A 49 -14.50 5.59 13.75
CA PRO A 49 -15.69 4.87 13.30
C PRO A 49 -15.62 4.42 11.83
N LEU A 50 -15.10 5.26 10.93
CA LEU A 50 -14.89 4.90 9.52
C LEU A 50 -13.84 3.80 9.38
N ALA A 51 -12.72 3.89 10.12
CA ALA A 51 -11.68 2.87 10.13
C ALA A 51 -12.14 1.51 10.71
N LEU A 52 -13.11 1.50 11.62
CA LEU A 52 -13.68 0.25 12.16
C LEU A 52 -14.79 -0.32 11.28
N ALA A 53 -15.70 0.54 10.80
CA ALA A 53 -16.61 0.18 9.72
C ALA A 53 -15.83 -0.37 8.52
N ARG A 54 -14.56 0.06 8.33
CA ARG A 54 -13.71 -0.35 7.22
C ARG A 54 -13.37 -1.84 7.12
N THR A 55 -13.65 -2.60 8.16
CA THR A 55 -13.14 -3.97 8.26
C THR A 55 -14.23 -5.02 8.46
N TYR A 56 -15.36 -4.65 9.09
CA TYR A 56 -16.43 -5.59 9.48
C TYR A 56 -17.15 -6.30 8.33
N ALA A 57 -17.00 -5.85 7.08
CA ALA A 57 -17.50 -6.58 5.92
C ALA A 57 -16.43 -7.34 5.11
N LYS A 58 -15.11 -7.23 5.40
CA LYS A 58 -14.03 -7.78 4.50
C LYS A 58 -14.03 -9.32 4.49
N TYR A 59 -14.69 -9.92 5.48
CA TYR A 59 -14.50 -11.32 5.86
C TYR A 59 -15.80 -12.02 6.32
N GLY A 60 -16.97 -11.59 5.83
CA GLY A 60 -18.28 -12.16 6.24
C GLY A 60 -18.41 -13.69 6.03
N VAL A 61 -19.12 -14.35 6.95
CA VAL A 61 -19.26 -15.83 7.10
C VAL A 61 -20.76 -16.22 7.02
N GLU A 62 -21.24 -17.39 6.54
CA GLU A 62 -20.87 -18.83 6.59
C GLU A 62 -21.56 -19.64 5.43
N VAL A 63 -21.15 -20.82 4.88
CA VAL A 63 -19.90 -21.63 4.86
C VAL A 63 -19.62 -22.37 3.51
N PRO A 64 -20.50 -23.26 2.95
CA PRO A 64 -20.03 -24.49 2.25
C PRO A 64 -20.64 -24.73 0.83
N LYS A 65 -20.23 -25.70 -0.02
CA LYS A 65 -19.20 -26.77 0.02
C LYS A 65 -18.71 -27.18 -1.40
N THR A 66 -17.70 -28.05 -1.46
CA THR A 66 -17.16 -28.81 -2.63
C THR A 66 -16.89 -28.06 -3.95
N LEU A 67 -15.62 -27.81 -4.25
CA LEU A 67 -14.93 -28.53 -5.33
C LEU A 67 -13.41 -28.50 -5.10
N VAL A 68 -12.86 -29.64 -4.68
CA VAL A 68 -11.45 -29.99 -4.92
C VAL A 68 -11.38 -30.44 -6.38
N ASP A 69 -10.22 -30.23 -7.02
CA ASP A 69 -9.95 -30.37 -8.48
C ASP A 69 -10.28 -29.08 -9.28
N ALA A 70 -9.41 -28.55 -10.16
CA ALA A 70 -8.25 -29.17 -10.81
C ALA A 70 -7.01 -28.27 -10.93
N ILE A 71 -5.83 -28.88 -10.85
CA ILE A 71 -4.50 -28.26 -11.01
C ILE A 71 -4.03 -28.39 -12.47
N GLN A 72 -3.59 -27.28 -13.10
CA GLN A 72 -2.58 -27.18 -14.19
C GLN A 72 -2.56 -25.71 -14.73
N LEU A 73 -1.52 -25.12 -15.32
CA LEU A 73 -0.22 -25.61 -15.83
C LEU A 73 0.85 -24.49 -15.79
N VAL A 74 2.13 -24.83 -15.69
CA VAL A 74 3.29 -23.90 -15.73
C VAL A 74 3.95 -23.87 -17.12
N LYS A 75 4.36 -22.69 -17.63
CA LYS A 75 5.60 -22.56 -18.44
C LYS A 75 6.14 -21.15 -18.70
N SER A 76 7.47 -21.10 -18.79
CA SER A 76 8.39 -20.05 -19.30
C SER A 76 8.45 -18.68 -18.60
N ILE A 77 9.61 -18.40 -17.98
CA ILE A 77 10.13 -17.06 -17.72
C ILE A 77 11.55 -16.98 -18.30
N GLN A 78 11.81 -15.93 -19.05
CA GLN A 78 13.14 -15.57 -19.58
C GLN A 78 13.90 -14.81 -18.48
N LEU A 79 15.17 -15.14 -18.23
CA LEU A 79 15.93 -14.57 -17.11
C LEU A 79 16.09 -13.04 -17.25
N ALA A 80 15.34 -12.29 -16.45
CA ALA A 80 15.50 -10.86 -16.30
C ALA A 80 16.78 -10.54 -15.52
N LYS A 81 17.38 -9.37 -15.80
CA LYS A 81 18.41 -8.78 -14.94
C LYS A 81 17.74 -8.46 -13.60
N ARG A 82 18.27 -9.02 -12.51
CA ARG A 82 17.70 -8.82 -11.17
C ARG A 82 17.83 -7.37 -10.73
N ASP A 83 16.80 -6.89 -10.03
CA ASP A 83 16.68 -5.52 -9.57
C ASP A 83 15.96 -5.46 -8.22
N SER A 84 16.10 -4.33 -7.51
CA SER A 84 15.41 -4.05 -6.25
C SER A 84 15.08 -2.56 -6.15
N ALA A 85 14.07 -2.23 -5.35
CA ALA A 85 13.61 -0.84 -5.16
C ALA A 85 13.32 -0.54 -3.70
N THR A 86 13.39 0.75 -3.36
CA THR A 86 12.76 1.33 -2.18
C THR A 86 11.90 2.49 -2.64
N VAL A 87 10.64 2.53 -2.20
CA VAL A 87 9.70 3.62 -2.49
C VAL A 87 9.13 4.19 -1.19
N THR A 88 8.96 5.50 -1.13
CA THR A 88 8.37 6.19 0.02
C THR A 88 6.87 5.89 0.09
N ALA A 89 6.38 5.54 1.27
CA ALA A 89 4.97 5.40 1.60
C ALA A 89 4.57 6.59 2.47
N THR A 90 3.75 7.50 1.94
CA THR A 90 3.37 8.73 2.65
C THR A 90 2.04 8.50 3.38
N PRO A 91 1.97 8.65 4.72
CA PRO A 91 0.69 8.55 5.41
C PRO A 91 -0.25 9.65 4.92
N ASP A 92 -1.50 9.28 4.69
CA ASP A 92 -2.57 10.27 4.65
C ASP A 92 -2.98 10.70 6.08
N HIS A 93 -4.04 11.50 6.21
CA HIS A 93 -4.55 12.00 7.48
C HIS A 93 -4.73 10.88 8.53
N ASP A 94 -4.18 11.08 9.72
CA ASP A 94 -4.15 10.12 10.84
C ASP A 94 -3.58 8.73 10.53
N ASP A 95 -2.68 8.60 9.55
CA ASP A 95 -2.21 7.29 9.05
C ASP A 95 -3.37 6.35 8.65
N ILE A 96 -4.47 6.89 8.09
CA ILE A 96 -5.65 6.07 7.74
C ILE A 96 -5.38 5.09 6.58
N GLU A 97 -4.42 5.43 5.72
CA GLU A 97 -3.89 4.68 4.57
C GLU A 97 -2.50 5.24 4.19
N TYR A 98 -1.72 4.50 3.37
CA TYR A 98 -0.33 4.86 3.04
C TYR A 98 -0.09 4.92 1.53
N LEU A 99 -0.04 6.15 0.99
CA LEU A 99 0.02 6.39 -0.44
C LEU A 99 1.44 6.24 -1.01
N VAL A 100 1.55 5.49 -2.10
CA VAL A 100 2.80 5.25 -2.85
C VAL A 100 2.64 5.77 -4.28
N PRO A 101 3.57 6.58 -4.81
CA PRO A 101 3.49 7.05 -6.18
C PRO A 101 3.81 5.93 -7.18
N VAL A 102 2.82 5.57 -8.00
CA VAL A 102 2.88 4.55 -9.05
C VAL A 102 2.76 5.21 -10.42
N LYS A 103 3.59 4.76 -11.37
CA LYS A 103 3.61 5.28 -12.74
C LYS A 103 2.96 4.30 -13.70
N ILE A 104 1.97 4.74 -14.47
CA ILE A 104 1.20 3.93 -15.40
C ILE A 104 1.28 4.51 -16.81
N GLY A 105 1.67 3.67 -17.78
CA GLY A 105 1.57 3.97 -19.21
C GLY A 105 2.70 4.78 -19.83
N THR A 106 2.50 5.14 -21.11
CA THR A 106 3.50 5.83 -21.95
C THR A 106 2.89 7.01 -22.73
N PRO A 107 3.18 8.27 -22.37
CA PRO A 107 4.07 8.71 -21.29
C PRO A 107 3.51 8.36 -19.89
N PRO A 108 4.36 8.23 -18.86
CA PRO A 108 3.93 7.87 -17.52
C PRO A 108 2.94 8.85 -16.90
N GLN A 109 1.79 8.34 -16.48
CA GLN A 109 0.81 9.01 -15.63
C GLN A 109 1.10 8.59 -14.19
N THR A 110 1.29 9.54 -13.27
CA THR A 110 1.58 9.22 -11.85
C THR A 110 0.29 9.29 -11.06
N LEU A 111 0.01 8.27 -10.26
CA LEU A 111 -1.12 8.16 -9.33
C LEU A 111 -0.58 7.76 -7.96
N ASN A 112 -1.24 8.20 -6.89
CA ASN A 112 -0.88 7.93 -5.50
C ASN A 112 -1.79 6.80 -4.98
N LEU A 113 -1.30 5.57 -5.03
CA LEU A 113 -2.10 4.38 -4.76
C LEU A 113 -1.83 3.85 -3.35
N ASP A 114 -2.88 3.37 -2.69
CA ASP A 114 -2.76 2.65 -1.42
C ASP A 114 -2.33 1.20 -1.66
N PHE A 115 -1.39 0.70 -0.86
CA PHE A 115 -0.79 -0.62 -1.05
C PHE A 115 -1.41 -1.60 -0.06
N ASP A 116 -2.24 -2.54 -0.53
CA ASP A 116 -3.12 -3.37 0.30
C ASP A 116 -2.71 -4.86 0.28
N THR A 117 -2.06 -5.35 1.33
CA THR A 117 -1.70 -6.78 1.48
C THR A 117 -2.88 -7.70 1.80
N GLY A 118 -4.11 -7.16 1.91
CA GLY A 118 -5.36 -7.87 2.08
C GLY A 118 -6.28 -7.89 0.85
N SER A 119 -5.85 -7.41 -0.33
CA SER A 119 -6.54 -7.63 -1.62
C SER A 119 -5.56 -7.95 -2.76
N SER A 120 -6.05 -8.20 -3.99
CA SER A 120 -5.21 -8.65 -5.12
C SER A 120 -5.54 -7.99 -6.45
N ASP A 121 -6.14 -6.81 -6.41
CA ASP A 121 -6.62 -6.07 -7.56
C ASP A 121 -5.81 -4.78 -7.66
N LEU A 122 -5.37 -4.42 -8.87
CA LEU A 122 -4.70 -3.15 -9.11
C LEU A 122 -5.68 -2.26 -9.86
N TRP A 123 -6.47 -1.49 -9.11
CA TRP A 123 -7.47 -0.60 -9.68
C TRP A 123 -7.13 0.85 -9.47
N VAL A 124 -7.61 1.69 -10.38
CA VAL A 124 -7.33 3.12 -10.40
C VAL A 124 -8.57 3.94 -10.75
N PHE A 125 -8.65 5.15 -10.18
CA PHE A 125 -9.47 6.21 -10.76
C PHE A 125 -9.01 6.48 -12.19
N SER A 126 -9.97 6.65 -13.10
CA SER A 126 -9.71 6.61 -14.54
C SER A 126 -10.52 7.64 -15.31
N SER A 127 -10.27 7.79 -16.61
CA SER A 127 -11.17 8.55 -17.50
C SER A 127 -12.50 7.84 -17.82
N ASP A 128 -12.72 6.62 -17.34
CA ASP A 128 -13.94 5.83 -17.56
C ASP A 128 -14.98 5.98 -16.43
N VAL A 129 -14.62 6.65 -15.32
CA VAL A 129 -15.50 6.97 -14.18
C VAL A 129 -16.30 8.25 -14.44
N ASP A 130 -17.43 8.43 -13.75
CA ASP A 130 -18.14 9.72 -13.77
C ASP A 130 -17.23 10.84 -13.20
N PRO A 131 -17.01 11.97 -13.92
CA PRO A 131 -16.13 13.04 -13.47
C PRO A 131 -16.53 13.68 -12.13
N THR A 132 -17.79 13.57 -11.71
CA THR A 132 -18.24 14.04 -10.38
C THR A 132 -17.75 13.12 -9.25
N SER A 133 -17.53 11.84 -9.54
CA SER A 133 -17.04 10.84 -8.59
C SER A 133 -15.51 10.84 -8.46
N SER A 134 -14.78 11.35 -9.45
CA SER A 134 -13.30 11.50 -9.40
C SER A 134 -12.83 12.92 -9.10
N GLN A 135 -13.71 13.80 -8.59
CA GLN A 135 -13.34 15.18 -8.32
C GLN A 135 -12.31 15.25 -7.18
N GLY A 136 -11.08 15.67 -7.51
CA GLY A 136 -9.97 15.79 -6.55
C GLY A 136 -8.92 14.69 -6.64
N HIS A 137 -9.17 13.64 -7.43
CA HIS A 137 -8.22 12.54 -7.67
C HIS A 137 -7.41 12.77 -8.95
N ASP A 138 -6.16 12.29 -8.97
CA ASP A 138 -5.42 12.06 -10.21
C ASP A 138 -5.98 10.81 -10.92
N ILE A 139 -6.08 10.85 -12.25
CA ILE A 139 -6.77 9.81 -13.03
C ILE A 139 -5.89 9.19 -14.12
N TYR A 140 -5.97 7.86 -14.25
CA TYR A 140 -5.40 7.13 -15.38
C TYR A 140 -6.28 7.33 -16.63
N THR A 141 -5.73 8.00 -17.64
CA THR A 141 -6.37 8.10 -18.97
C THR A 141 -5.76 7.06 -19.91
N PRO A 142 -6.35 5.86 -20.10
CA PRO A 142 -5.81 4.84 -21.01
C PRO A 142 -5.60 5.36 -22.43
N SER A 143 -6.53 6.16 -22.97
CA SER A 143 -6.43 6.72 -24.33
C SER A 143 -5.26 7.70 -24.55
N LYS A 144 -4.58 8.16 -23.49
CA LYS A 144 -3.34 8.95 -23.56
C LYS A 144 -2.06 8.10 -23.44
N SER A 145 -2.18 6.82 -23.09
CA SER A 145 -1.07 5.88 -22.97
C SER A 145 -0.93 5.06 -24.26
N THR A 146 0.19 5.24 -24.96
CA THR A 146 0.55 4.50 -26.18
C THR A 146 0.93 3.04 -25.92
N SER A 147 1.14 2.65 -24.66
CA SER A 147 1.37 1.26 -24.23
C SER A 147 0.12 0.57 -23.68
N SER A 148 -0.98 1.31 -23.50
CA SER A 148 -2.24 0.71 -23.03
C SER A 148 -2.87 -0.19 -24.09
N LYS A 149 -3.47 -1.28 -23.63
CA LYS A 149 -4.26 -2.19 -24.45
C LYS A 149 -5.46 -2.68 -23.65
N LYS A 150 -6.67 -2.43 -24.13
CA LYS A 150 -7.87 -2.96 -23.48
C LYS A 150 -7.87 -4.49 -23.50
N LEU A 151 -8.20 -5.09 -22.36
CA LEU A 151 -8.40 -6.53 -22.24
C LEU A 151 -9.88 -6.83 -22.55
N GLU A 152 -10.17 -7.04 -23.84
CA GLU A 152 -11.55 -7.15 -24.31
C GLU A 152 -12.32 -8.30 -23.65
N GLY A 153 -13.54 -8.02 -23.22
CA GLY A 153 -14.40 -8.95 -22.49
C GLY A 153 -14.03 -9.16 -21.02
N ALA A 154 -12.98 -8.52 -20.50
CA ALA A 154 -12.65 -8.54 -19.08
C ALA A 154 -13.31 -7.41 -18.30
N SER A 155 -13.77 -7.74 -17.10
CA SER A 155 -14.35 -6.81 -16.12
C SER A 155 -13.99 -7.22 -14.70
N TRP A 156 -14.11 -6.28 -13.78
CA TRP A 156 -13.80 -6.48 -12.37
C TRP A 156 -14.86 -5.81 -11.48
N ASN A 157 -15.02 -6.32 -10.26
CA ASN A 157 -15.93 -5.78 -9.27
C ASN A 157 -15.50 -6.29 -7.90
N ILE A 158 -15.00 -5.37 -7.08
CA ILE A 158 -14.57 -5.64 -5.71
C ILE A 158 -15.52 -4.95 -4.72
N THR A 159 -15.68 -5.57 -3.55
CA THR A 159 -16.29 -4.93 -2.39
C THR A 159 -15.37 -5.17 -1.21
N TYR A 160 -14.87 -4.08 -0.64
CA TYR A 160 -13.97 -4.09 0.50
C TYR A 160 -14.76 -4.19 1.80
N GLY A 161 -14.04 -4.29 2.93
CA GLY A 161 -14.69 -4.46 4.24
C GLY A 161 -15.44 -3.30 4.79
N ASP A 162 -15.28 -2.14 4.18
CA ASP A 162 -15.97 -0.91 4.48
C ASP A 162 -17.26 -0.76 3.70
N ARG A 163 -17.59 -1.78 2.89
CA ARG A 163 -18.62 -1.74 1.85
C ARG A 163 -18.36 -0.62 0.84
N SER A 164 -17.14 -0.10 0.77
CA SER A 164 -16.70 0.54 -0.46
C SER A 164 -16.63 -0.52 -1.54
N SER A 165 -16.85 -0.08 -2.75
CA SER A 165 -16.85 -0.93 -3.91
C SER A 165 -16.38 -0.13 -5.10
N SER A 166 -15.69 -0.82 -5.98
CA SER A 166 -15.24 -0.26 -7.24
C SER A 166 -15.32 -1.36 -8.31
N SER A 167 -15.60 -0.95 -9.54
CA SER A 167 -15.84 -1.87 -10.65
C SER A 167 -15.65 -1.19 -11.99
N GLY A 168 -15.32 -1.96 -13.02
CA GLY A 168 -15.17 -1.45 -14.38
C GLY A 168 -14.50 -2.42 -15.35
N ASP A 169 -13.68 -1.85 -16.22
CA ASP A 169 -13.00 -2.55 -17.32
C ASP A 169 -11.54 -2.82 -16.96
N VAL A 170 -10.84 -3.67 -17.73
CA VAL A 170 -9.42 -3.97 -17.52
C VAL A 170 -8.58 -3.57 -18.74
N TYR A 171 -7.42 -2.97 -18.49
CA TYR A 171 -6.39 -2.71 -19.47
C TYR A 171 -5.10 -3.45 -19.09
N HIS A 172 -4.30 -3.83 -20.08
CA HIS A 172 -2.89 -4.13 -19.87
C HIS A 172 -2.09 -2.86 -20.19
N ASP A 173 -1.20 -2.46 -19.29
CA ASP A 173 -0.26 -1.36 -19.52
C ASP A 173 1.06 -1.57 -18.75
N ILE A 174 2.03 -0.68 -18.97
CA ILE A 174 3.28 -0.61 -18.22
C ILE A 174 2.98 0.02 -16.85
N VAL A 175 3.40 -0.66 -15.77
CA VAL A 175 3.28 -0.16 -14.39
C VAL A 175 4.63 -0.21 -13.69
N SER A 176 5.09 0.95 -13.23
CA SER A 176 6.37 1.12 -12.53
C SER A 176 6.19 1.62 -11.09
N VAL A 177 6.89 0.96 -10.17
CA VAL A 177 6.98 1.31 -8.74
C VAL A 177 8.46 1.56 -8.43
N GLY A 178 8.83 2.82 -8.21
CA GLY A 178 10.25 3.21 -8.17
C GLY A 178 10.94 2.96 -9.52
N ASN A 179 12.01 2.18 -9.52
CA ASN A 179 12.71 1.69 -10.72
C ASN A 179 12.13 0.38 -11.29
N LEU A 180 11.40 -0.41 -10.49
CA LEU A 180 10.85 -1.69 -10.91
C LEU A 180 9.67 -1.50 -11.87
N THR A 181 9.62 -2.27 -12.95
CA THR A 181 8.64 -2.08 -14.04
C THR A 181 8.08 -3.41 -14.54
N VAL A 182 6.76 -3.57 -14.44
CA VAL A 182 6.00 -4.63 -15.10
C VAL A 182 5.47 -4.08 -16.43
N LYS A 183 5.78 -4.74 -17.55
CA LYS A 183 5.47 -4.21 -18.90
C LYS A 183 4.03 -4.45 -19.40
N SER A 184 3.28 -5.31 -18.73
CA SER A 184 1.95 -5.77 -19.13
C SER A 184 1.16 -6.15 -17.88
N GLN A 185 1.03 -5.19 -16.96
CA GLN A 185 0.25 -5.34 -15.74
C GLN A 185 -1.23 -5.13 -16.06
N ALA A 186 -2.11 -5.91 -15.43
CA ALA A 186 -3.53 -5.59 -15.40
C ALA A 186 -3.77 -4.34 -14.55
N VAL A 187 -4.32 -3.30 -15.19
CA VAL A 187 -4.78 -2.04 -14.59
C VAL A 187 -6.29 -2.02 -14.73
N GLU A 188 -6.95 -2.09 -13.59
CA GLU A 188 -8.40 -2.22 -13.46
C GLU A 188 -9.00 -0.81 -13.44
N SER A 189 -9.53 -0.38 -14.58
CA SER A 189 -10.04 0.97 -14.83
C SER A 189 -11.42 1.11 -14.18
N ALA A 190 -11.54 1.96 -13.15
CA ALA A 190 -12.81 2.16 -12.48
C ALA A 190 -13.82 2.90 -13.37
N ARG A 191 -15.03 2.35 -13.46
CA ARG A 191 -16.24 2.99 -14.00
C ARG A 191 -17.18 3.47 -12.89
N ASN A 192 -17.27 2.66 -11.83
CA ASN A 192 -18.05 2.99 -10.64
C ASN A 192 -17.13 2.93 -9.42
N VAL A 193 -17.33 3.88 -8.51
CA VAL A 193 -16.70 3.92 -7.19
C VAL A 193 -17.76 4.31 -6.16
N SER A 194 -17.70 3.72 -4.98
CA SER A 194 -18.54 4.09 -3.84
C SER A 194 -18.12 5.42 -3.22
N ALA A 195 -19.05 6.07 -2.50
CA ALA A 195 -18.84 7.37 -1.86
C ALA A 195 -17.62 7.44 -0.92
N GLN A 196 -17.21 6.32 -0.32
CA GLN A 196 -16.00 6.21 0.51
C GLN A 196 -14.73 6.55 -0.27
N PHE A 197 -14.61 6.12 -1.53
CA PHE A 197 -13.47 6.44 -2.38
C PHE A 197 -13.54 7.88 -2.90
N THR A 198 -14.73 8.36 -3.29
CA THR A 198 -14.91 9.75 -3.77
C THR A 198 -14.64 10.82 -2.71
N GLN A 199 -14.50 10.41 -1.44
CA GLN A 199 -14.21 11.27 -0.28
C GLN A 199 -12.79 11.02 0.28
N GLY A 200 -12.07 10.03 -0.24
CA GLY A 200 -10.70 9.70 0.16
C GLY A 200 -9.65 10.47 -0.65
N ASN A 201 -8.37 10.22 -0.37
CA ASN A 201 -7.25 10.86 -1.06
C ASN A 201 -6.40 9.88 -1.91
N ASN A 202 -6.67 8.56 -1.88
CA ASN A 202 -6.03 7.61 -2.78
C ASN A 202 -6.60 7.68 -4.20
N ASP A 203 -5.74 7.53 -5.19
CA ASP A 203 -6.09 7.47 -6.61
C ASP A 203 -6.43 6.03 -7.07
N GLY A 204 -6.59 5.11 -6.12
CA GLY A 204 -6.80 3.67 -6.32
C GLY A 204 -5.92 2.81 -5.41
N LEU A 205 -5.93 1.49 -5.64
CA LEU A 205 -5.21 0.50 -4.82
C LEU A 205 -4.26 -0.37 -5.65
N VAL A 206 -3.20 -0.87 -4.99
CA VAL A 206 -2.36 -1.97 -5.46
C VAL A 206 -2.48 -3.15 -4.49
N GLY A 207 -3.26 -4.16 -4.88
CA GLY A 207 -3.36 -5.41 -4.14
C GLY A 207 -2.04 -6.19 -4.11
N LEU A 208 -1.59 -6.55 -2.90
CA LEU A 208 -0.34 -7.25 -2.59
C LEU A 208 -0.56 -8.59 -1.84
N ALA A 209 -1.81 -9.04 -1.71
CA ALA A 209 -2.13 -10.41 -1.32
C ALA A 209 -1.83 -11.41 -2.47
N PHE A 210 -2.28 -12.66 -2.35
CA PHE A 210 -2.04 -13.67 -3.37
C PHE A 210 -3.10 -13.62 -4.49
N SER A 211 -2.64 -13.54 -5.75
CA SER A 211 -3.44 -13.44 -7.00
C SER A 211 -4.66 -14.38 -7.11
N SER A 212 -4.72 -15.45 -6.31
CA SER A 212 -5.88 -16.32 -6.10
C SER A 212 -7.19 -15.61 -5.70
N ILE A 213 -7.14 -14.37 -5.19
CA ILE A 213 -8.33 -13.58 -4.83
C ILE A 213 -8.55 -12.33 -5.69
N ASN A 214 -7.84 -12.19 -6.82
CA ASN A 214 -8.12 -11.13 -7.80
C ASN A 214 -9.53 -11.28 -8.39
N THR A 215 -10.27 -10.18 -8.54
CA THR A 215 -11.70 -10.21 -8.91
C THR A 215 -11.98 -10.23 -10.42
N VAL A 216 -10.96 -10.07 -11.27
CA VAL A 216 -11.14 -9.98 -12.73
C VAL A 216 -11.78 -11.25 -13.30
N LYS A 217 -12.82 -11.05 -14.11
CA LYS A 217 -13.55 -12.09 -14.84
C LYS A 217 -13.49 -11.83 -16.35
N PRO A 218 -13.53 -12.87 -17.21
CA PRO A 218 -13.64 -14.28 -16.87
C PRO A 218 -12.32 -14.93 -16.40
N THR A 219 -11.18 -14.26 -16.57
CA THR A 219 -9.85 -14.78 -16.25
C THR A 219 -9.16 -13.89 -15.22
N PRO A 220 -8.99 -14.35 -13.96
CA PRO A 220 -8.28 -13.60 -12.93
C PRO A 220 -6.87 -13.18 -13.38
N GLN A 221 -6.46 -12.00 -12.96
CA GLN A 221 -5.16 -11.42 -13.28
C GLN A 221 -4.17 -11.62 -12.11
N LYS A 222 -2.89 -11.36 -12.39
CA LYS A 222 -1.83 -11.37 -11.38
C LYS A 222 -1.67 -10.01 -10.73
N THR A 223 -1.36 -10.01 -9.43
CA THR A 223 -0.89 -8.80 -8.75
C THR A 223 0.40 -8.29 -9.39
N TRP A 224 0.69 -6.99 -9.23
CA TRP A 224 1.95 -6.40 -9.68
C TRP A 224 3.17 -7.12 -9.07
N TYR A 225 3.06 -7.52 -7.79
CA TYR A 225 4.10 -8.28 -7.12
C TYR A 225 4.33 -9.67 -7.75
N ASP A 226 3.28 -10.46 -8.02
CA ASP A 226 3.39 -11.77 -8.67
C ASP A 226 3.95 -11.67 -10.11
N ASN A 227 3.70 -10.56 -10.80
CA ASN A 227 4.30 -10.29 -12.12
C ASN A 227 5.78 -9.89 -12.05
N ILE A 228 6.24 -9.18 -11.02
CA ILE A 228 7.64 -8.73 -10.91
C ILE A 228 8.54 -9.71 -10.12
N VAL A 229 8.00 -10.54 -9.22
CA VAL A 229 8.76 -11.31 -8.21
C VAL A 229 9.87 -12.18 -8.80
N GLY A 230 9.67 -12.77 -9.98
CA GLY A 230 10.67 -13.58 -10.68
C GLY A 230 11.87 -12.78 -11.24
N SER A 231 11.78 -11.45 -11.23
CA SER A 231 12.83 -10.51 -11.66
C SER A 231 13.50 -9.78 -10.49
N LEU A 232 13.06 -10.02 -9.24
CA LEU A 232 13.64 -9.38 -8.06
C LEU A 232 14.93 -10.06 -7.60
N ASP A 233 15.79 -9.32 -6.89
CA ASP A 233 16.97 -9.88 -6.20
C ASP A 233 16.61 -10.98 -5.18
N SER A 234 15.45 -10.86 -4.54
CA SER A 234 14.84 -11.88 -3.68
C SER A 234 13.32 -11.83 -3.77
N PRO A 235 12.60 -12.95 -3.58
CA PRO A 235 11.13 -13.02 -3.64
C PRO A 235 10.50 -12.49 -2.35
N VAL A 236 10.77 -11.23 -2.03
CA VAL A 236 10.35 -10.53 -0.81
C VAL A 236 9.89 -9.10 -1.12
N PHE A 237 8.99 -8.59 -0.29
CA PHE A 237 8.87 -7.16 -0.04
C PHE A 237 8.80 -6.87 1.46
N VAL A 238 9.08 -5.63 1.87
CA VAL A 238 9.08 -5.21 3.27
C VAL A 238 8.30 -3.92 3.41
N ALA A 239 7.30 -3.92 4.28
CA ALA A 239 6.58 -2.73 4.70
C ALA A 239 7.27 -2.09 5.91
N ASP A 240 7.55 -0.79 5.81
CA ASP A 240 8.11 0.06 6.85
C ASP A 240 7.18 1.26 7.07
N LEU A 241 5.99 1.01 7.59
CA LEU A 241 5.00 2.06 7.88
C LEU A 241 5.38 2.83 9.17
N ARG A 242 5.16 4.15 9.21
CA ARG A 242 5.53 4.99 10.35
C ARG A 242 4.42 5.97 10.72
N HIS A 243 4.27 6.22 12.02
CA HIS A 243 3.25 7.11 12.55
C HIS A 243 3.58 8.58 12.31
N ASP A 244 2.64 9.34 11.72
CA ASP A 244 2.72 10.78 11.44
C ASP A 244 3.94 11.21 10.58
N THR A 245 4.62 10.26 9.92
CA THR A 245 5.82 10.53 9.11
C THR A 245 5.98 9.49 7.99
N PRO A 246 6.61 9.81 6.84
CA PRO A 246 6.77 8.86 5.75
C PRO A 246 7.48 7.55 6.13
N GLY A 247 6.86 6.46 5.71
CA GLY A 247 7.41 5.12 5.69
C GLY A 247 8.04 4.75 4.34
N SER A 248 8.25 3.45 4.12
CA SER A 248 8.68 2.92 2.82
C SER A 248 8.19 1.49 2.56
N TYR A 249 8.12 1.14 1.28
CA TYR A 249 8.12 -0.26 0.84
C TYR A 249 9.46 -0.58 0.16
N HIS A 250 10.05 -1.72 0.52
CA HIS A 250 11.24 -2.27 -0.14
C HIS A 250 10.83 -3.49 -0.94
N PHE A 251 11.27 -3.61 -2.19
CA PHE A 251 10.99 -4.75 -3.07
C PHE A 251 12.31 -5.39 -3.51
N GLY A 252 12.41 -6.71 -3.38
CA GLY A 252 13.59 -7.47 -3.78
C GLY A 252 14.70 -7.57 -2.72
N SER A 253 14.60 -6.82 -1.63
CA SER A 253 15.60 -6.82 -0.56
C SER A 253 14.97 -6.70 0.82
N ILE A 254 15.72 -7.10 1.86
CA ILE A 254 15.36 -6.91 3.26
C ILE A 254 16.34 -5.85 3.82
N PRO A 255 15.87 -4.70 4.32
CA PRO A 255 16.75 -3.69 4.89
C PRO A 255 17.46 -4.21 6.15
N SER A 256 18.59 -3.60 6.50
CA SER A 256 19.45 -4.08 7.61
C SER A 256 18.74 -4.08 8.96
N GLU A 257 17.79 -3.18 9.12
CA GLU A 257 16.91 -2.95 10.24
C GLU A 257 15.93 -4.12 10.43
N ALA A 258 15.54 -4.79 9.34
CA ALA A 258 14.70 -5.98 9.32
C ALA A 258 15.51 -7.30 9.33
N SER A 259 16.84 -7.25 9.37
CA SER A 259 17.70 -8.45 9.33
C SER A 259 17.49 -9.42 10.50
N LYS A 260 16.99 -8.92 11.64
CA LYS A 260 16.68 -9.69 12.85
C LYS A 260 15.18 -10.01 13.00
N ALA A 261 14.43 -9.99 11.90
CA ALA A 261 13.02 -10.37 11.92
C ALA A 261 12.84 -11.79 12.45
N PHE A 262 11.89 -11.97 13.37
CA PHE A 262 11.37 -13.29 13.71
C PHE A 262 10.35 -13.71 12.64
N TYR A 263 10.29 -14.99 12.29
CA TYR A 263 9.47 -15.45 11.17
C TYR A 263 8.43 -16.49 11.59
N ALA A 264 7.23 -16.36 11.05
CA ALA A 264 6.16 -17.36 11.14
C ALA A 264 5.77 -17.85 9.72
N PRO A 265 5.52 -19.16 9.52
CA PRO A 265 4.98 -19.67 8.26
C PRO A 265 3.58 -19.09 8.01
N ILE A 266 3.20 -18.92 6.75
CA ILE A 266 1.84 -18.49 6.37
C ILE A 266 0.96 -19.63 5.88
N ASP A 267 -0.34 -19.48 6.12
CA ASP A 267 -1.40 -20.18 5.40
C ASP A 267 -2.01 -19.23 4.36
N ASN A 268 -1.70 -19.45 3.08
CA ASN A 268 -2.27 -18.67 1.99
C ASN A 268 -3.46 -19.34 1.29
N SER A 269 -4.10 -20.34 1.91
CA SER A 269 -5.27 -21.05 1.35
C SER A 269 -6.50 -20.18 1.13
N LYS A 270 -6.56 -19.01 1.78
CA LYS A 270 -7.58 -17.97 1.60
C LYS A 270 -7.10 -16.76 0.79
N GLY A 271 -5.91 -16.83 0.21
CA GLY A 271 -5.31 -15.75 -0.57
C GLY A 271 -4.64 -14.64 0.25
N PHE A 272 -4.62 -14.74 1.58
CA PHE A 272 -4.06 -13.73 2.49
C PHE A 272 -2.68 -14.11 3.04
N TRP A 273 -1.98 -13.11 3.59
CA TRP A 273 -0.78 -13.30 4.41
C TRP A 273 -1.15 -13.68 5.86
N GLN A 274 -1.88 -14.79 6.01
CA GLN A 274 -2.35 -15.28 7.31
C GLN A 274 -1.26 -16.09 8.02
N PHE A 275 -1.03 -15.85 9.31
CA PHE A 275 -0.06 -16.58 10.14
C PHE A 275 -0.65 -16.90 11.52
N SER A 276 -0.07 -17.87 12.23
CA SER A 276 -0.43 -18.14 13.63
C SER A 276 0.44 -17.33 14.57
N THR A 277 -0.17 -16.81 15.63
CA THR A 277 0.44 -15.94 16.64
C THR A 277 -0.21 -16.22 18.00
N SER A 278 0.37 -15.69 19.07
CA SER A 278 -0.22 -15.70 20.41
C SER A 278 0.02 -14.39 21.14
N SER A 279 -0.81 -14.09 22.14
CA SER A 279 -0.60 -12.96 23.06
C SER A 279 -0.90 -13.36 24.50
N ASP A 280 -0.25 -12.69 25.46
CA ASP A 280 -0.39 -12.95 26.90
C ASP A 280 -1.83 -12.76 27.43
N ILE A 281 -2.69 -12.08 26.67
CA ILE A 281 -4.10 -11.81 27.00
C ILE A 281 -5.11 -12.60 26.16
N GLY A 282 -4.68 -13.23 25.06
CA GLY A 282 -5.56 -13.85 24.06
C GLY A 282 -5.26 -15.32 23.75
N GLY A 283 -4.19 -15.89 24.31
CA GLY A 283 -3.75 -17.24 23.94
C GLY A 283 -3.28 -17.29 22.48
N GLN A 284 -3.41 -18.44 21.81
CA GLN A 284 -3.04 -18.63 20.40
C GLN A 284 -4.23 -18.37 19.46
N PHE A 285 -3.97 -17.66 18.35
CA PHE A 285 -4.94 -17.33 17.32
C PHE A 285 -4.27 -17.19 15.94
N ASN A 286 -5.07 -16.96 14.90
CA ASN A 286 -4.57 -16.63 13.56
C ASN A 286 -4.72 -15.14 13.29
N ALA A 287 -3.80 -14.53 12.55
CA ALA A 287 -3.84 -13.13 12.14
C ALA A 287 -3.48 -12.96 10.66
N VAL A 288 -4.05 -11.98 9.98
CA VAL A 288 -3.63 -11.53 8.63
C VAL A 288 -2.82 -10.25 8.76
N ALA A 289 -1.66 -10.16 8.12
CA ALA A 289 -0.91 -8.91 7.98
C ALA A 289 -1.48 -8.09 6.81
N ASP A 290 -2.08 -6.94 7.09
CA ASP A 290 -2.99 -6.23 6.16
C ASP A 290 -2.74 -4.72 6.13
N THR A 291 -1.90 -4.26 5.22
CA THR A 291 -1.57 -2.83 5.05
C THR A 291 -2.72 -1.99 4.49
N GLY A 292 -3.80 -2.60 4.00
CA GLY A 292 -5.02 -1.90 3.59
C GLY A 292 -6.08 -1.80 4.69
N THR A 293 -5.73 -2.13 5.94
CA THR A 293 -6.59 -1.97 7.12
C THR A 293 -5.88 -1.09 8.14
N THR A 294 -6.49 0.01 8.55
CA THR A 294 -5.89 0.94 9.52
C THR A 294 -5.71 0.33 10.92
N LEU A 295 -6.71 -0.39 11.43
CA LEU A 295 -6.81 -0.80 12.84
C LEU A 295 -6.26 -2.21 13.11
N LEU A 296 -5.91 -2.51 14.36
CA LEU A 296 -5.67 -3.88 14.82
C LEU A 296 -7.03 -4.48 15.24
N LEU A 297 -7.55 -5.40 14.44
CA LEU A 297 -8.81 -6.06 14.75
C LEU A 297 -8.58 -7.46 15.31
N ALA A 298 -9.28 -7.81 16.38
CA ALA A 298 -9.12 -9.09 17.06
C ALA A 298 -10.46 -9.62 17.61
N SER A 299 -10.48 -10.85 18.14
CA SER A 299 -11.69 -11.38 18.74
C SER A 299 -12.20 -10.50 19.87
N ASP A 300 -13.52 -10.43 19.98
CA ASP A 300 -14.26 -9.80 21.09
C ASP A 300 -13.59 -9.98 22.45
N ASP A 301 -13.15 -11.20 22.76
CA ASP A 301 -12.60 -11.55 24.07
C ASP A 301 -11.17 -11.03 24.28
N LEU A 302 -10.33 -11.03 23.24
CA LEU A 302 -8.99 -10.42 23.29
C LEU A 302 -9.13 -8.90 23.50
N VAL A 303 -10.07 -8.27 22.80
CA VAL A 303 -10.30 -6.82 22.87
C VAL A 303 -10.89 -6.42 24.23
N LYS A 304 -11.84 -7.20 24.76
CA LYS A 304 -12.32 -7.05 26.15
C LYS A 304 -11.17 -7.22 27.15
N ALA A 305 -10.30 -8.22 26.98
CA ALA A 305 -9.16 -8.47 27.85
C ALA A 305 -8.10 -7.34 27.81
N TYR A 306 -7.92 -6.70 26.65
CA TYR A 306 -7.08 -5.51 26.51
C TYR A 306 -7.71 -4.31 27.24
N TYR A 307 -8.94 -3.93 26.91
CA TYR A 307 -9.59 -2.74 27.51
C TYR A 307 -10.00 -2.91 28.98
N ALA A 308 -10.10 -4.13 29.51
CA ALA A 308 -10.25 -4.36 30.95
C ALA A 308 -9.08 -3.79 31.78
N LYS A 309 -7.90 -3.57 31.16
CA LYS A 309 -6.74 -2.91 31.78
C LYS A 309 -6.79 -1.38 31.70
N VAL A 310 -7.76 -0.80 30.99
CA VAL A 310 -7.83 0.63 30.67
C VAL A 310 -8.99 1.28 31.42
N GLN A 311 -8.70 2.03 32.49
CA GLN A 311 -9.74 2.67 33.29
C GLN A 311 -10.59 3.63 32.46
N GLY A 312 -11.91 3.43 32.48
CA GLY A 312 -12.87 4.24 31.74
C GLY A 312 -13.04 3.88 30.27
N ALA A 313 -12.35 2.84 29.77
CA ALA A 313 -12.61 2.32 28.42
C ALA A 313 -14.00 1.68 28.33
N ARG A 314 -14.71 1.95 27.24
CA ARG A 314 -16.07 1.46 26.98
C ARG A 314 -16.37 1.45 25.48
N VAL A 315 -17.28 0.59 25.04
CA VAL A 315 -17.87 0.72 23.70
C VAL A 315 -18.76 1.97 23.66
N ASN A 316 -18.56 2.83 22.66
CA ASN A 316 -19.48 3.91 22.32
C ASN A 316 -20.24 3.53 21.05
N VAL A 317 -21.53 3.19 21.21
CA VAL A 317 -22.38 2.70 20.12
C VAL A 317 -22.60 3.71 18.99
N PHE A 318 -22.52 5.02 19.27
CA PHE A 318 -22.63 6.05 18.23
C PHE A 318 -21.35 6.17 17.39
N LEU A 319 -20.21 5.76 17.95
CA LEU A 319 -18.91 5.70 17.29
C LEU A 319 -18.55 4.28 16.82
N GLY A 320 -19.43 3.30 17.05
CA GLY A 320 -19.25 1.91 16.62
C GLY A 320 -18.15 1.09 17.31
N GLY A 321 -17.36 1.67 18.23
CA GLY A 321 -16.16 1.01 18.78
C GLY A 321 -15.78 1.43 20.20
N TYR A 322 -14.70 0.84 20.71
CA TYR A 322 -14.08 1.18 21.99
C TYR A 322 -13.49 2.60 21.98
N VAL A 323 -13.83 3.34 23.03
CA VAL A 323 -13.28 4.65 23.35
C VAL A 323 -12.84 4.70 24.81
N PHE A 324 -11.91 5.59 25.12
CA PHE A 324 -11.36 5.81 26.47
C PHE A 324 -11.12 7.32 26.67
N ASN A 325 -10.66 7.77 27.83
CA ASN A 325 -10.28 9.18 28.05
C ASN A 325 -8.91 9.44 27.42
N CYS A 326 -8.76 10.49 26.60
CA CYS A 326 -7.50 10.81 25.94
C CYS A 326 -6.31 11.03 26.90
N THR A 327 -6.54 11.34 28.18
CA THR A 327 -5.46 11.46 29.18
C THR A 327 -5.01 10.12 29.78
N THR A 328 -5.68 9.01 29.45
CA THR A 328 -5.32 7.68 29.96
C THR A 328 -4.13 7.12 29.19
N GLN A 329 -3.06 6.78 29.89
CA GLN A 329 -1.96 6.01 29.32
C GLN A 329 -2.43 4.59 29.01
N LEU A 330 -2.38 4.20 27.74
CA LEU A 330 -2.71 2.84 27.32
C LEU A 330 -1.55 1.86 27.61
N PRO A 331 -1.86 0.60 27.96
CA PRO A 331 -0.85 -0.45 28.02
C PRO A 331 -0.42 -0.89 26.62
N ASP A 332 0.81 -1.37 26.50
CA ASP A 332 1.30 -1.97 25.26
C ASP A 332 0.57 -3.30 24.95
N PHE A 333 0.54 -3.68 23.67
CA PHE A 333 0.05 -4.98 23.22
C PHE A 333 1.19 -5.80 22.60
N THR A 334 1.48 -6.96 23.19
CA THR A 334 2.57 -7.85 22.72
C THR A 334 2.00 -9.13 22.14
N PHE A 335 2.56 -9.55 21.00
CA PHE A 335 2.22 -10.79 20.31
C PHE A 335 3.48 -11.53 19.82
N THR A 336 3.36 -12.85 19.60
CA THR A 336 4.45 -13.70 19.13
C THR A 336 4.52 -13.79 17.60
N VAL A 337 5.73 -13.91 17.08
CA VAL A 337 6.00 -14.27 15.68
C VAL A 337 7.12 -15.31 15.69
N GLY A 338 6.80 -16.56 15.40
CA GLY A 338 7.74 -17.66 15.57
C GLY A 338 8.22 -17.77 17.02
N GLU A 339 9.52 -17.61 17.25
CA GLU A 339 10.16 -17.71 18.57
C GLU A 339 10.30 -16.36 19.31
N GLY A 340 9.89 -15.24 18.70
CA GLY A 340 10.10 -13.91 19.26
C GLY A 340 8.81 -13.12 19.48
N ASN A 341 8.94 -12.00 20.18
CA ASN A 341 7.86 -11.10 20.54
C ASN A 341 7.96 -9.78 19.78
N ILE A 342 6.81 -9.22 19.40
CA ILE A 342 6.63 -7.88 18.86
C ILE A 342 5.67 -7.13 19.78
N THR A 343 6.00 -5.88 20.10
CA THR A 343 5.23 -5.03 21.01
C THR A 343 4.77 -3.79 20.26
N VAL A 344 3.45 -3.61 20.23
CA VAL A 344 2.76 -2.40 19.77
C VAL A 344 2.66 -1.44 20.96
N PRO A 345 3.33 -0.27 20.94
CA PRO A 345 3.25 0.69 22.03
C PRO A 345 1.84 1.22 22.24
N GLY A 346 1.44 1.44 23.48
CA GLY A 346 0.14 2.04 23.84
C GLY A 346 -0.10 3.41 23.18
N THR A 347 0.96 4.14 22.83
CA THR A 347 0.88 5.39 22.06
C THR A 347 0.36 5.18 20.64
N LEU A 348 0.73 4.09 19.95
CA LEU A 348 0.17 3.77 18.63
C LEU A 348 -1.28 3.28 18.73
N ILE A 349 -1.67 2.66 19.85
CA ILE A 349 -3.03 2.17 20.09
C ILE A 349 -3.99 3.33 20.43
N ASN A 350 -3.48 4.51 20.78
CA ASN A 350 -4.28 5.73 20.87
C ASN A 350 -4.49 6.33 19.47
N TYR A 351 -5.42 5.75 18.71
CA TYR A 351 -5.56 6.03 17.29
C TYR A 351 -6.05 7.46 17.00
N SER A 352 -7.18 7.86 17.59
CA SER A 352 -7.81 9.13 17.21
C SER A 352 -8.53 9.86 18.35
N ASP A 353 -8.66 11.19 18.23
CA ASP A 353 -9.61 11.98 19.02
C ASP A 353 -11.03 11.63 18.54
N ALA A 354 -11.91 11.35 19.48
CA ALA A 354 -13.30 11.00 19.29
C ALA A 354 -14.26 12.10 19.78
N GLY A 355 -13.73 13.27 20.15
CA GLY A 355 -14.46 14.40 20.70
C GLY A 355 -14.77 14.25 22.19
N ASN A 356 -15.14 15.37 22.83
CA ASN A 356 -15.53 15.43 24.25
C ASN A 356 -14.47 14.85 25.22
N GLY A 357 -13.18 14.94 24.87
CA GLY A 357 -12.07 14.37 25.65
C GLY A 357 -11.97 12.84 25.57
N GLN A 358 -12.75 12.20 24.70
CA GLN A 358 -12.63 10.78 24.41
C GLN A 358 -11.67 10.54 23.24
N CYS A 359 -10.91 9.45 23.31
CA CYS A 359 -10.09 8.96 22.21
C CYS A 359 -10.58 7.57 21.77
N PHE A 360 -10.46 7.28 20.48
CA PHE A 360 -10.85 6.02 19.84
C PHE A 360 -9.71 5.00 19.89
N GLY A 361 -10.05 3.75 20.20
CA GLY A 361 -9.10 2.65 20.29
C GLY A 361 -8.57 2.20 18.94
N GLY A 362 -7.25 2.02 18.84
CA GLY A 362 -6.57 1.39 17.72
C GLY A 362 -6.73 -0.14 17.67
N ILE A 363 -7.07 -0.74 18.81
CA ILE A 363 -7.50 -2.14 18.92
C ILE A 363 -9.03 -2.15 18.96
N GLN A 364 -9.67 -2.96 18.13
CA GLN A 364 -11.14 -3.08 18.10
C GLN A 364 -11.57 -4.54 17.87
N PRO A 365 -12.83 -4.92 18.17
CA PRO A 365 -13.36 -6.24 17.82
C PRO A 365 -13.19 -6.49 16.31
N SER A 366 -13.26 -7.73 15.85
CA SER A 366 -13.11 -8.07 14.42
C SER A 366 -14.44 -8.11 13.67
N GLY A 367 -15.57 -8.17 14.37
CA GLY A 367 -16.88 -8.38 13.76
C GLY A 367 -17.23 -9.86 13.55
N GLY A 368 -16.63 -10.77 14.33
CA GLY A 368 -16.92 -12.21 14.30
C GLY A 368 -16.03 -13.04 13.37
N LEU A 369 -14.87 -12.51 12.99
CA LEU A 369 -13.99 -13.13 12.00
C LEU A 369 -13.16 -14.26 12.61
N PRO A 370 -12.85 -15.33 11.83
CA PRO A 370 -12.10 -16.48 12.33
C PRO A 370 -10.59 -16.21 12.54
N PHE A 371 -10.15 -14.97 12.30
CA PHE A 371 -8.79 -14.49 12.53
C PHE A 371 -8.80 -13.00 12.92
N ALA A 372 -7.69 -12.57 13.52
CA ALA A 372 -7.36 -11.17 13.72
C ALA A 372 -6.83 -10.55 12.41
N ILE A 373 -6.81 -9.22 12.35
CA ILE A 373 -6.25 -8.45 11.25
C ILE A 373 -5.27 -7.47 11.87
N PHE A 374 -4.00 -7.68 11.57
CA PHE A 374 -2.92 -6.83 12.02
C PHE A 374 -2.71 -5.77 10.95
N GLY A 375 -3.57 -4.76 11.04
CA GLY A 375 -3.50 -3.53 10.27
C GLY A 375 -2.43 -2.56 10.76
N ASP A 376 -2.46 -1.33 10.27
CA ASP A 376 -1.39 -0.33 10.46
C ASP A 376 -1.04 -0.06 11.92
N ILE A 377 -2.01 -0.09 12.83
CA ILE A 377 -1.74 -0.02 14.30
C ILE A 377 -0.68 -1.04 14.73
N ALA A 378 -0.72 -2.27 14.20
CA ALA A 378 0.30 -3.30 14.45
C ALA A 378 1.52 -3.12 13.54
N LEU A 379 1.32 -2.92 12.24
CA LEU A 379 2.39 -2.89 11.23
C LEU A 379 3.36 -1.72 11.47
N LYS A 380 2.88 -0.57 11.97
CA LYS A 380 3.72 0.61 12.32
C LYS A 380 4.73 0.32 13.44
N ALA A 381 4.51 -0.70 14.27
CA ALA A 381 5.43 -1.09 15.34
C ALA A 381 6.64 -1.91 14.86
N ALA A 382 6.68 -2.36 13.59
CA ALA A 382 7.72 -3.23 13.08
C ALA A 382 8.12 -2.92 11.63
N TYR A 383 9.26 -3.47 11.20
CA TYR A 383 9.49 -3.77 9.78
C TYR A 383 8.87 -5.13 9.48
N VAL A 384 7.99 -5.20 8.49
CA VAL A 384 7.19 -6.40 8.20
C VAL A 384 7.58 -6.96 6.85
N VAL A 385 8.22 -8.14 6.86
CA VAL A 385 8.78 -8.84 5.70
C VAL A 385 7.75 -9.84 5.17
N PHE A 386 7.36 -9.68 3.92
CA PHE A 386 6.46 -10.57 3.19
C PHE A 386 7.31 -11.44 2.23
N ASP A 387 7.64 -12.66 2.64
CA ASP A 387 8.55 -13.57 1.95
C ASP A 387 7.74 -14.67 1.22
N SER A 388 7.39 -14.41 -0.04
CA SER A 388 6.61 -15.35 -0.86
C SER A 388 7.42 -16.57 -1.27
N GLY A 389 8.75 -16.43 -1.43
CA GLY A 389 9.64 -17.54 -1.80
C GLY A 389 9.73 -18.62 -0.73
N LYS A 390 9.68 -18.24 0.55
CA LYS A 390 9.68 -19.17 1.69
C LYS A 390 8.32 -19.31 2.39
N LYS A 391 7.27 -18.68 1.86
CA LYS A 391 5.89 -18.68 2.40
C LYS A 391 5.85 -18.37 3.91
N ARG A 392 6.34 -17.19 4.27
CA ARG A 392 6.44 -16.75 5.66
C ARG A 392 6.28 -15.23 5.76
N VAL A 393 5.80 -14.76 6.91
CA VAL A 393 5.93 -13.36 7.31
C VAL A 393 7.04 -13.24 8.34
N GLY A 394 7.78 -12.13 8.28
CA GLY A 394 8.82 -11.77 9.22
C GLY A 394 8.51 -10.44 9.90
N TRP A 395 8.77 -10.31 11.19
CA TRP A 395 8.56 -9.07 11.94
C TRP A 395 9.81 -8.70 12.72
N ALA A 396 10.33 -7.49 12.52
CA ALA A 396 11.44 -6.93 13.30
C ALA A 396 10.98 -5.67 14.04
N GLN A 397 11.06 -5.69 15.37
CA GLN A 397 10.66 -4.58 16.24
C GLN A 397 11.35 -3.25 15.84
N LYS A 398 10.57 -2.19 15.68
CA LYS A 398 11.10 -0.82 15.56
C LYS A 398 11.53 -0.31 16.94
N LYS A 399 12.60 0.48 16.94
CA LYS A 399 13.17 1.14 18.13
C LYS A 399 12.56 2.52 18.33
#